data_AF-A0A4Q5TCM5-F1
#
_entry.id   AF-A0A4Q5TCM5-F1
#
_cell.length_a   1.000
_cell.length_b   1.000
_cell.length_c   1.000
_cell.angle_alpha   90.00
_cell.angle_beta   90.00
_cell.angle_gamma   90.00
#
_symmetry.space_group_name_H-M   'P 1'
#
loop_
_entity.id
_entity.type
_entity.pdbx_description
1 polymer ?
#
loop_
_entity_poly.entity_id
_entity_poly.type
_entity_poly.pdbx_seq_one_letter_code
_entity_poly.pdbx_strand_id
1 'polypeptide(L)'
;MSIDMICLDADDTLWHNMRHFEVAEDALQRMLTPFAEGEAVRARLNAIESRNLPVYGYGAKGFTLSMIEAAIEICGDALPRDAVPEILAAGRALLAHPVELLPGIEDTLEALADRAPLVLVTKGDLLHQESKLAASG
;
A
#
# COMPACT_ATOMS: atom_id res chain seq x y z
N MET A 1 25.57 2.16 -27.35
CA MET A 1 24.14 1.77 -27.41
C MET A 1 23.37 2.93 -26.82
N SER A 2 22.46 3.55 -27.59
CA SER A 2 21.58 4.60 -27.05
C SER A 2 20.48 3.94 -26.23
N ILE A 3 20.09 4.56 -25.12
CA ILE A 3 18.90 4.20 -24.35
C ILE A 3 17.80 5.14 -24.83
N ASP A 4 16.68 4.60 -25.31
CA ASP A 4 15.60 5.41 -25.88
C ASP A 4 14.56 5.84 -24.83
N MET A 5 14.47 5.12 -23.70
CA MET A 5 13.54 5.39 -22.61
C MET A 5 14.02 4.71 -21.32
N ILE A 6 13.73 5.32 -20.17
CA ILE A 6 13.97 4.75 -18.85
C ILE A 6 12.63 4.66 -18.12
N CYS A 7 12.23 3.43 -17.78
CA CYS A 7 11.02 3.18 -16.99
C CYS A 7 11.41 3.01 -15.52
N LEU A 8 10.78 3.78 -14.64
CA LEU A 8 11.02 3.77 -13.20
C LEU A 8 9.79 3.25 -12.48
N ASP A 9 9.97 2.32 -11.54
CA ASP A 9 8.95 2.06 -10.54
C ASP A 9 8.83 3.26 -9.59
N ALA A 10 7.73 3.35 -8.85
CA ALA A 10 7.42 4.44 -7.95
C ALA A 10 7.65 4.04 -6.48
N ASP A 11 6.82 3.14 -5.98
CA ASP A 11 6.76 2.79 -4.57
C ASP A 11 8.00 1.99 -4.13
N ASP A 12 8.65 2.46 -3.07
CA ASP A 12 9.91 1.92 -2.54
C ASP A 12 11.06 1.90 -3.56
N THR A 13 10.94 2.69 -4.64
CA THR A 13 11.99 3.00 -5.63
C THR A 13 12.29 4.50 -5.66
N LEU A 14 11.26 5.36 -5.67
CA LEU A 14 11.39 6.82 -5.61
C LEU A 14 11.05 7.37 -4.23
N TRP A 15 10.07 6.77 -3.55
CA TRP A 15 9.61 7.21 -2.22
C TRP A 15 9.25 6.02 -1.34
N HIS A 16 9.27 6.22 -0.03
CA HIS A 16 8.85 5.22 0.93
C HIS A 16 7.34 4.94 0.83
N ASN A 17 6.96 3.65 0.77
CA ASN A 17 5.56 3.22 0.70
C ASN A 17 5.28 2.01 1.62
N MET A 18 6.06 0.92 1.55
CA MET A 18 5.73 -0.34 2.26
C MET A 18 5.57 -0.16 3.78
N ARG A 19 6.40 0.68 4.40
CA ARG A 19 6.32 0.98 5.85
C ARG A 19 4.93 1.42 6.32
N HIS A 20 4.15 2.07 5.45
CA HIS A 20 2.80 2.51 5.79
C HIS A 20 1.82 1.34 5.80
N PHE A 21 1.97 0.38 4.88
CA PHE A 21 1.20 -0.87 4.86
C PHE A 21 1.51 -1.74 6.09
N GLU A 22 2.78 -1.85 6.47
CA GLU A 22 3.20 -2.55 7.69
C GLU A 22 2.53 -1.98 8.94
N VAL A 23 2.46 -0.65 9.08
CA VAL A 23 1.77 0.01 10.21
C VAL A 23 0.27 -0.34 10.25
N ALA A 24 -0.39 -0.39 9.09
CA ALA A 24 -1.80 -0.74 9.00
C ALA A 24 -2.05 -2.22 9.32
N GLU A 25 -1.19 -3.12 8.83
CA GLU A 25 -1.24 -4.55 9.15
C GLU A 25 -1.00 -4.80 10.64
N ASP A 26 0.01 -4.16 11.23
CA ASP A 26 0.30 -4.26 12.67
C ASP A 26 -0.89 -3.76 13.52
N ALA A 27 -1.60 -2.73 13.06
CA ALA A 27 -2.81 -2.25 13.72
C ALA A 27 -3.93 -3.30 13.68
N LEU A 28 -4.14 -3.94 12.52
CA LEU A 28 -5.08 -5.05 12.38
C LEU A 28 -4.71 -6.21 13.31
N GLN A 29 -3.45 -6.64 13.32
CA GLN A 29 -2.97 -7.72 14.18
C GLN A 29 -3.24 -7.40 15.66
N ARG A 30 -2.89 -6.18 16.12
CA ARG A 30 -3.15 -5.75 17.50
C ARG A 30 -4.63 -5.81 17.84
N MET A 31 -5.49 -5.31 16.97
CA MET A 31 -6.96 -5.31 17.16
C MET A 31 -7.52 -6.73 17.24
N LEU A 32 -6.95 -7.68 16.49
CA LEU A 32 -7.41 -9.06 16.42
C LEU A 32 -6.71 -10.03 17.39
N THR A 33 -5.76 -9.55 18.19
CA THR A 33 -5.06 -10.34 19.24
C THR A 33 -6.00 -11.20 20.10
N PRO A 34 -7.20 -10.73 20.52
CA PRO A 34 -8.11 -11.56 21.32
C PRO A 34 -8.68 -12.79 20.58
N PHE A 35 -8.57 -12.83 19.25
CA PHE A 35 -9.19 -13.83 18.38
C PHE A 35 -8.18 -14.73 17.68
N ALA A 36 -6.98 -14.22 17.37
CA ALA A 36 -5.94 -14.97 16.69
C ALA A 36 -4.54 -14.39 16.94
N GLU A 37 -3.53 -15.25 16.88
CA GLU A 37 -2.11 -14.84 16.88
C GLU A 37 -1.77 -14.01 15.63
N GLY A 38 -0.84 -13.07 15.75
CA GLY A 38 -0.47 -12.15 14.66
C GLY A 38 -0.10 -12.85 13.36
N GLU A 39 0.64 -13.96 13.42
CA GLU A 39 0.99 -14.75 12.24
C GLU A 39 -0.25 -15.35 11.54
N ALA A 40 -1.24 -15.79 12.32
CA ALA A 40 -2.47 -16.34 11.77
C ALA A 40 -3.33 -15.24 11.13
N VAL A 41 -3.36 -14.04 11.73
CA VAL A 41 -4.01 -12.85 11.14
C VAL A 41 -3.36 -12.50 9.81
N ARG A 42 -2.03 -12.40 9.77
CA ARG A 42 -1.26 -12.11 8.55
C ARG A 42 -1.48 -13.16 7.46
N ALA A 43 -1.37 -14.43 7.79
CA ALA A 43 -1.59 -15.52 6.85
C ALA A 43 -3.01 -15.47 6.25
N ARG A 44 -4.02 -15.15 7.08
CA ARG A 44 -5.40 -14.99 6.63
C ARG A 44 -5.56 -13.78 5.72
N LEU A 45 -5.00 -12.63 6.09
CA LEU A 45 -5.03 -11.42 5.26
C LEU A 45 -4.41 -11.66 3.88
N ASN A 46 -3.22 -12.26 3.83
CA ASN A 46 -2.54 -12.60 2.58
C ASN A 46 -3.36 -13.52 1.67
N ALA A 47 -4.05 -14.51 2.24
CA ALA A 47 -4.92 -15.40 1.49
C ALA A 47 -6.13 -14.66 0.89
N ILE A 48 -6.71 -13.72 1.66
CA ILE A 48 -7.83 -12.89 1.22
C ILE A 48 -7.38 -11.91 0.14
N GLU A 49 -6.24 -11.23 0.30
CA GLU A 49 -5.68 -10.36 -0.73
C GLU A 49 -5.41 -11.10 -2.04
N SER A 50 -4.83 -12.30 -1.95
CA SER A 50 -4.58 -13.15 -3.11
C SER A 50 -5.88 -13.54 -3.82
N ARG A 51 -6.93 -13.87 -3.05
CA ARG A 51 -8.28 -14.17 -3.56
C ARG A 51 -8.92 -12.95 -4.21
N ASN A 52 -8.73 -11.77 -3.65
CA ASN A 52 -9.39 -10.53 -4.06
C ASN A 52 -8.64 -9.78 -5.16
N LEU A 53 -7.37 -10.12 -5.42
CA LEU A 53 -6.53 -9.48 -6.41
C LEU A 53 -7.18 -9.39 -7.81
N PRO A 54 -7.87 -10.42 -8.34
CA PRO A 54 -8.54 -10.31 -9.65
C PRO A 54 -9.72 -9.32 -9.68
N VAL A 55 -10.27 -8.95 -8.52
CA VAL A 55 -11.46 -8.10 -8.39
C VAL A 55 -11.08 -6.65 -8.08
N TYR A 56 -10.16 -6.45 -7.13
CA TYR A 56 -9.77 -5.11 -6.66
C TYR A 56 -8.45 -4.61 -7.25
N GLY A 57 -7.63 -5.51 -7.81
CA GLY A 57 -6.26 -5.18 -8.17
C GLY A 57 -5.40 -4.85 -6.95
N TYR A 58 -4.27 -4.19 -7.19
CA TYR A 58 -3.35 -3.74 -6.14
C TYR A 58 -3.77 -2.38 -5.58
N GLY A 59 -3.35 -2.08 -4.35
CA GLY A 59 -3.42 -0.74 -3.76
C GLY A 59 -4.20 -0.66 -2.45
N ALA A 60 -4.12 0.50 -1.80
CA ALA A 60 -4.63 0.73 -0.44
C ALA A 60 -6.15 0.47 -0.30
N LYS A 61 -6.95 0.75 -1.33
CA LYS A 61 -8.40 0.49 -1.30
C LYS A 61 -8.71 -1.01 -1.24
N GLY A 62 -8.10 -1.80 -2.11
CA GLY A 62 -8.24 -3.27 -2.10
C GLY A 62 -7.72 -3.87 -0.79
N PHE A 63 -6.56 -3.40 -0.34
CA PHE A 63 -5.99 -3.78 0.97
C PHE A 63 -6.96 -3.51 2.12
N THR A 64 -7.58 -2.32 2.16
CA THR A 64 -8.55 -1.95 3.20
C THR A 64 -9.78 -2.86 3.19
N LEU A 65 -10.31 -3.19 2.02
CA LEU A 65 -11.43 -4.13 1.90
C LEU A 65 -11.04 -5.53 2.37
N SER A 66 -9.84 -6.00 2.03
CA SER A 66 -9.31 -7.29 2.49
C SER A 66 -9.10 -7.31 4.02
N MET A 67 -8.68 -6.21 4.64
CA MET A 67 -8.59 -6.12 6.11
C MET A 67 -9.96 -6.25 6.79
N ILE A 68 -11.00 -5.59 6.24
CA ILE A 68 -12.37 -5.71 6.74
C ILE A 68 -12.84 -7.16 6.64
N GLU A 69 -12.60 -7.81 5.51
CA GLU A 69 -12.98 -9.20 5.29
C GLU A 69 -12.21 -10.16 6.21
N ALA A 70 -10.91 -9.92 6.43
CA ALA A 70 -10.10 -10.68 7.39
C ALA A 70 -10.66 -10.57 8.81
N ALA A 71 -11.02 -9.36 9.25
CA ALA A 71 -11.61 -9.16 10.56
C ALA A 71 -12.95 -9.90 10.70
N ILE A 72 -13.81 -9.86 9.68
CA ILE A 72 -15.08 -10.60 9.65
C ILE A 72 -14.83 -12.11 9.71
N GLU A 73 -13.91 -12.65 8.89
CA GLU A 73 -13.63 -14.09 8.85
C GLU A 73 -12.99 -14.61 10.15
N ILE A 74 -12.18 -13.80 10.82
CA ILE A 74 -11.48 -14.19 12.06
C ILE A 74 -12.40 -14.07 13.28
N CYS A 75 -13.15 -12.98 13.40
CA CYS A 75 -13.97 -12.73 14.59
C CYS A 75 -15.37 -13.34 14.52
N GLY A 76 -15.92 -13.52 13.32
CA GLY A 76 -17.32 -13.92 13.15
C GLY A 76 -18.29 -12.98 13.86
N ASP A 77 -19.26 -13.56 14.60
CA ASP A 77 -20.27 -12.82 15.36
C ASP A 77 -19.69 -11.98 16.51
N ALA A 78 -18.45 -12.24 16.92
CA ALA A 78 -17.77 -11.54 18.00
C ALA A 78 -16.92 -10.34 17.50
N LEU A 79 -17.09 -9.92 16.24
CA LEU A 79 -16.40 -8.77 15.67
C LEU A 79 -16.63 -7.50 16.52
N PRO A 80 -15.56 -6.84 17.00
CA PRO A 80 -15.71 -5.59 17.75
C PRO A 80 -16.46 -4.53 16.93
N ARG A 81 -17.35 -3.78 17.59
CA ARG A 81 -18.19 -2.76 16.94
C ARG A 81 -17.38 -1.66 16.25
N ASP A 82 -16.22 -1.35 16.79
CA ASP A 82 -15.27 -0.35 16.32
C ASP A 82 -14.27 -0.87 15.27
N ALA A 83 -14.21 -2.19 15.03
CA ALA A 83 -13.24 -2.78 14.12
C ALA A 83 -13.32 -2.19 12.70
N VAL A 84 -14.51 -2.12 12.12
CA VAL A 84 -14.69 -1.56 10.77
C VAL A 84 -14.35 -0.06 10.73
N PRO A 85 -14.84 0.79 11.65
CA PRO A 85 -14.39 2.19 11.75
C PRO A 85 -12.86 2.35 11.84
N GLU A 86 -12.17 1.54 12.63
CA GLU A 86 -10.72 1.59 12.80
C GLU A 86 -9.97 1.16 11.53
N ILE A 87 -10.39 0.07 10.90
CA ILE A 87 -9.81 -0.39 9.63
C ILE A 87 -10.00 0.66 8.53
N LEU A 88 -11.18 1.28 8.45
CA LEU A 88 -11.45 2.36 7.51
C LEU A 88 -10.57 3.60 7.79
N ALA A 89 -10.26 3.89 9.05
CA ALA A 89 -9.34 4.96 9.41
C ALA A 89 -7.90 4.64 8.97
N ALA A 90 -7.44 3.40 9.18
CA ALA A 90 -6.14 2.92 8.69
C ALA A 90 -6.05 3.00 7.16
N GLY A 91 -7.10 2.55 6.45
CA GLY A 91 -7.19 2.66 4.99
C GLY A 91 -7.13 4.10 4.48
N ARG A 92 -7.79 5.05 5.16
CA ARG A 92 -7.68 6.47 4.83
C ARG A 92 -6.29 7.03 5.10
N ALA A 93 -5.65 6.61 6.19
CA ALA A 93 -4.27 7.00 6.48
C ALA A 93 -3.29 6.51 5.41
N LEU A 94 -3.49 5.28 4.88
CA LEU A 94 -2.72 4.77 3.74
C LEU A 94 -2.91 5.60 2.46
N LEU A 95 -4.08 6.20 2.25
CA LEU A 95 -4.34 7.04 1.07
C LEU A 95 -3.82 8.48 1.22
N ALA A 96 -3.49 8.88 2.44
CA ALA A 96 -3.10 10.25 2.79
C ALA A 96 -1.71 10.33 3.41
N HIS A 97 -0.91 9.26 3.34
CA HIS A 97 0.43 9.26 3.91
C HIS A 97 1.30 10.30 3.18
N PRO A 98 2.22 10.98 3.89
CA PRO A 98 3.14 11.89 3.23
C PRO A 98 4.03 11.12 2.24
N VAL A 99 4.34 11.76 1.12
CA VAL A 99 5.33 11.25 0.17
C VAL A 99 6.70 11.73 0.62
N GLU A 100 7.57 10.79 0.97
CA GLU A 100 8.96 11.04 1.38
C GLU A 100 9.88 10.34 0.40
N LEU A 101 10.63 11.13 -0.38
CA LEU A 101 11.58 10.60 -1.36
C LEU A 101 12.69 9.81 -0.67
N LEU A 102 13.17 8.77 -1.35
CA LEU A 102 14.39 8.08 -0.93
C LEU A 102 15.61 9.01 -1.10
N PRO A 103 16.69 8.80 -0.32
CA PRO A 103 17.89 9.62 -0.41
C PRO A 103 18.49 9.64 -1.82
N GLY A 104 18.75 10.84 -2.36
CA GLY A 104 19.41 11.05 -3.65
C GLY A 104 18.53 10.89 -4.88
N ILE A 105 17.20 10.75 -4.72
CA ILE A 105 16.28 10.58 -5.85
C ILE A 105 16.21 11.83 -6.73
N GLU A 106 16.20 13.03 -6.14
CA GLU A 106 16.21 14.29 -6.90
C GLU A 106 17.41 14.36 -7.87
N ASP A 107 18.63 14.26 -7.36
CA ASP A 107 19.86 14.24 -8.17
C ASP A 107 19.87 13.10 -9.21
N THR A 108 19.31 11.94 -8.86
CA THR A 108 19.25 10.78 -9.75
C THR A 108 18.30 11.03 -10.91
N LEU A 109 17.12 11.59 -10.66
CA LEU A 109 16.14 11.90 -11.70
C LEU A 109 16.68 12.95 -12.68
N GLU A 110 17.35 13.99 -12.18
CA GLU A 110 18.04 14.97 -13.03
C GLU A 110 19.07 14.31 -13.94
N ALA A 111 19.96 13.50 -13.36
CA ALA A 111 21.02 12.81 -14.12
C ALA A 111 20.48 11.79 -15.13
N LEU A 112 19.33 11.15 -14.86
CA LEU A 112 18.70 10.22 -15.78
C LEU A 112 17.94 10.94 -16.90
N ALA A 113 17.31 12.08 -16.61
CA ALA A 113 16.58 12.87 -17.60
C ALA A 113 17.49 13.39 -18.73
N ASP A 114 18.77 13.66 -18.43
CA ASP A 114 19.79 14.01 -19.42
C ASP A 114 20.13 12.86 -20.39
N ARG A 115 19.75 11.61 -20.07
CA ARG A 115 20.11 10.42 -20.83
C ARG A 115 18.99 9.93 -21.75
N ALA A 116 17.75 9.98 -21.30
CA ALA A 116 16.57 9.54 -22.05
C ALA A 116 15.28 10.05 -21.38
N PRO A 117 14.14 10.07 -22.10
CA PRO A 117 12.83 10.30 -21.49
C PRO A 117 12.55 9.31 -20.34
N LEU A 118 12.06 9.85 -19.22
CA LEU A 118 11.68 9.07 -18.04
C LEU A 118 10.17 8.79 -18.06
N VAL A 119 9.81 7.56 -17.72
CA VAL A 119 8.41 7.13 -17.60
C VAL A 119 8.22 6.45 -16.25
N LEU A 120 7.23 6.91 -15.49
CA LEU A 120 6.82 6.22 -14.27
C LEU A 120 5.91 5.03 -14.65
N VAL A 121 6.26 3.84 -14.18
CA VAL A 121 5.50 2.61 -14.39
C VAL A 121 5.26 1.97 -13.04
N THR A 122 4.03 2.07 -12.53
CA THR A 122 3.69 1.56 -11.20
C THR A 122 2.37 0.80 -11.20
N LYS A 123 2.25 -0.14 -10.26
CA LYS A 123 1.01 -0.86 -9.98
C LYS A 123 0.17 -0.09 -8.97
N GLY A 124 -1.09 -0.45 -8.87
CA GLY A 124 -1.97 0.02 -7.81
C GLY A 124 -3.10 0.89 -8.34
N ASP A 125 -3.67 1.66 -7.43
CA ASP A 125 -4.79 2.55 -7.74
C ASP A 125 -4.31 3.80 -8.47
N LEU A 126 -4.90 4.08 -9.65
CA LEU A 126 -4.52 5.19 -10.51
C LEU A 126 -4.58 6.54 -9.76
N LEU A 127 -5.71 6.85 -9.12
CA LEU A 127 -5.91 8.11 -8.43
C LEU A 127 -4.92 8.29 -7.27
N HIS A 128 -4.64 7.21 -6.53
CA HIS A 128 -3.67 7.25 -5.45
C HIS A 128 -2.24 7.49 -5.98
N GLN A 129 -1.84 6.81 -7.06
CA GLN A 129 -0.52 6.99 -7.66
C GLN A 129 -0.35 8.39 -8.26
N GLU A 130 -1.38 8.94 -8.92
CA GLU A 130 -1.37 10.33 -9.41
C GLU A 130 -1.26 11.33 -8.27
N SER A 131 -1.96 11.09 -7.16
CA SER A 131 -1.88 11.95 -5.97
C SER A 131 -0.50 11.92 -5.32
N LYS A 132 0.14 10.74 -5.26
CA LYS A 132 1.51 10.60 -4.73
C LYS A 132 2.53 11.32 -5.62
N LEU A 133 2.43 11.14 -6.95
CA LEU A 133 3.29 11.83 -7.90
C LEU A 133 3.11 13.36 -7.82
N ALA A 134 1.88 13.86 -7.67
CA ALA A 134 1.67 15.30 -7.51
C ALA A 134 2.22 15.84 -6.17
N ALA A 135 2.32 15.00 -5.15
CA ALA A 135 2.82 15.36 -3.83
C ALA A 135 4.33 15.14 -3.64
N SER A 136 5.02 14.47 -4.58
CA SER A 136 6.44 14.14 -4.45
C SER A 136 7.39 15.32 -4.65
N GLY A 137 6.89 16.44 -5.18
CA GLY A 137 7.72 17.48 -5.82
C GLY A 137 7.99 17.15 -7.28
#